data_AF-A0ABD5FUC2-F1
#
_entry.id   AF-A0ABD5FUC2-F1
#
_cell.length_a   1.000
_cell.length_b   1.000
_cell.length_c   1.000
_cell.angle_alpha   90.00
_cell.angle_beta   90.00
_cell.angle_gamma   90.00
#
_symmetry.space_group_name_H-M   'P 1'
#
loop_
_entity.id
_entity.type
_entity.pdbx_description
1 polymer ?
#
loop_
_entity_poly.entity_id
_entity_poly.type
_entity_poly.pdbx_seq_one_letter_code
_entity_poly.pdbx_strand_id
1 'polypeptide(L)'
;MRDYEGLEEKTLRKLSEEKLIVYENGSYRLSEEYRNEFAERLKGLSMTHLKLVSDCFYKNGYINRSLLKKVFQDMLSEKQIRGLISKMENAGIIQKDGAGKYTRCVKAPDFPSIV
;
A
#
# COMPACT_ATOMS: atom_id res chain seq x y z
N MET A 1 -5.43 -16.70 14.11
CA MET A 1 -6.66 -15.96 13.79
C MET A 1 -6.74 -15.94 12.27
N ARG A 2 -7.80 -16.48 11.67
CA ARG A 2 -7.94 -16.42 10.21
C ARG A 2 -8.53 -15.06 9.84
N ASP A 3 -8.02 -14.41 8.81
CA ASP A 3 -8.38 -13.01 8.45
C ASP A 3 -9.87 -12.81 8.06
N TYR A 4 -10.65 -13.90 8.01
CA TYR A 4 -12.08 -13.91 7.70
C TYR A 4 -12.98 -14.34 8.88
N GLU A 5 -12.41 -14.75 10.03
CA GLU A 5 -13.17 -15.10 11.23
C GLU A 5 -13.88 -13.85 11.77
N GLY A 6 -15.20 -13.77 11.59
CA GLY A 6 -16.04 -12.66 12.06
C GLY A 6 -16.63 -11.78 10.95
N LEU A 7 -16.33 -12.05 9.68
CA LEU A 7 -17.00 -11.36 8.56
C LEU A 7 -18.40 -11.93 8.34
N GLU A 8 -19.39 -11.05 8.21
CA GLU A 8 -20.76 -11.43 7.85
C GLU A 8 -20.81 -12.13 6.48
N GLU A 9 -21.68 -13.14 6.35
CA GLU A 9 -21.88 -13.90 5.11
C GLU A 9 -22.19 -13.01 3.91
N LYS A 10 -22.93 -11.92 4.13
CA LYS A 10 -23.24 -10.92 3.11
C LYS A 10 -21.99 -10.21 2.58
N THR A 11 -21.01 -9.95 3.44
CA THR A 11 -19.73 -9.35 3.07
C THR A 11 -18.88 -10.34 2.30
N LEU A 12 -18.79 -11.59 2.77
CA LEU A 12 -18.07 -12.66 2.07
C LEU A 12 -18.65 -12.91 0.68
N ARG A 13 -19.98 -12.88 0.54
CA ARG A 13 -20.66 -13.02 -0.73
C ARG A 13 -20.30 -11.90 -1.71
N LYS A 14 -20.33 -10.63 -1.26
CA LYS A 14 -19.90 -9.49 -2.09
C LYS A 14 -18.44 -9.60 -2.52
N LEU A 15 -17.53 -9.93 -1.60
CA LEU A 15 -16.11 -10.10 -1.91
C LEU A 15 -15.87 -11.24 -2.92
N SER A 16 -16.68 -12.30 -2.86
CA SER A 16 -16.65 -13.38 -3.83
C SER A 16 -17.23 -12.98 -5.19
N GLU A 17 -18.32 -12.20 -5.22
CA GLU A 17 -18.93 -11.64 -6.43
C GLU A 17 -17.95 -10.69 -7.16
N GLU A 18 -17.16 -9.92 -6.40
CA GLU A 18 -16.09 -9.06 -6.92
C GLU A 18 -14.79 -9.82 -7.25
N LYS A 19 -14.78 -11.16 -7.14
CA LYS A 19 -13.61 -12.03 -7.40
C LYS A 19 -12.38 -11.70 -6.56
N LEU A 20 -12.54 -11.08 -5.40
CA LEU A 20 -11.44 -10.76 -4.49
C LEU A 20 -11.02 -11.97 -3.66
N ILE A 21 -11.99 -12.85 -3.35
CA ILE A 21 -11.77 -14.08 -2.59
C ILE A 21 -12.38 -15.29 -3.32
N VAL A 22 -11.82 -16.47 -3.06
CA VAL A 22 -12.32 -17.76 -3.51
C VAL A 22 -12.48 -18.69 -2.31
N TYR A 23 -13.55 -19.50 -2.32
CA TYR A 23 -13.80 -20.52 -1.30
C TYR A 23 -13.27 -21.87 -1.79
N GLU A 24 -12.22 -22.38 -1.15
CA GLU A 24 -11.60 -23.66 -1.47
C GLU A 24 -11.19 -24.42 -0.20
N ASN A 25 -11.33 -25.75 -0.22
CA ASN A 25 -10.95 -26.64 0.88
C ASN A 25 -11.55 -26.24 2.24
N GLY A 26 -12.79 -25.76 2.26
CA GLY A 26 -13.47 -25.35 3.48
C GLY A 26 -13.01 -23.98 4.04
N SER A 27 -12.32 -23.17 3.25
CA SER A 27 -11.79 -21.87 3.68
C SER A 27 -11.83 -20.82 2.57
N TYR A 28 -11.99 -19.55 2.95
CA TYR A 28 -11.82 -18.43 2.04
C TYR A 28 -10.33 -18.06 1.94
N ARG A 29 -9.87 -17.81 0.71
CA ARG A 29 -8.53 -17.29 0.41
C ARG A 29 -8.64 -16.18 -0.63
N LEU A 30 -7.62 -15.32 -0.73
CA LEU A 30 -7.56 -14.34 -1.82
C LEU A 30 -7.54 -15.05 -3.18
N SER A 31 -8.25 -14.49 -4.16
CA SER A 31 -8.20 -15.01 -5.53
C SER A 31 -6.79 -14.92 -6.10
N GLU A 32 -6.46 -15.80 -7.02
CA GLU A 32 -5.17 -15.75 -7.72
C GLU A 32 -5.06 -14.49 -8.59
N GLU A 33 -6.15 -14.11 -9.26
CA GLU A 33 -6.26 -12.89 -10.05
C GLU A 33 -5.93 -11.65 -9.21
N TYR A 34 -6.57 -11.50 -8.04
CA TYR A 34 -6.30 -10.37 -7.13
C TYR A 34 -4.87 -10.38 -6.60
N ARG A 35 -4.35 -11.55 -6.21
CA ARG A 35 -2.95 -11.67 -5.75
C ARG A 35 -1.96 -11.29 -6.84
N ASN A 36 -2.19 -11.71 -8.07
CA ASN A 36 -1.32 -11.41 -9.21
C ASN A 36 -1.38 -9.92 -9.58
N GLU A 37 -2.58 -9.33 -9.64
CA GLU A 37 -2.73 -7.89 -9.86
C GLU A 37 -2.01 -7.08 -8.78
N PHE A 38 -2.22 -7.44 -7.51
CA PHE A 38 -1.59 -6.75 -6.38
C PHE A 38 -0.07 -6.93 -6.37
N ALA A 39 0.43 -8.13 -6.68
CA ALA A 39 1.86 -8.41 -6.80
C ALA A 39 2.51 -7.61 -7.94
N GLU A 40 1.85 -7.48 -9.10
CA GLU A 40 2.33 -6.65 -10.19
C GLU A 40 2.31 -5.16 -9.83
N ARG A 41 1.26 -4.67 -9.15
CA ARG A 41 1.21 -3.28 -8.64
C ARG A 41 2.34 -2.97 -7.66
N LEU A 42 2.70 -3.93 -6.80
CA LEU A 42 3.77 -3.76 -5.80
C LEU A 42 5.16 -4.14 -6.31
N LYS A 43 5.29 -4.54 -7.57
CA LYS A 43 6.54 -5.04 -8.13
C LYS A 43 7.65 -3.99 -8.04
N GLY A 44 8.79 -4.42 -7.48
CA GLY A 44 9.94 -3.55 -7.31
C GLY A 44 9.80 -2.50 -6.20
N LEU A 45 8.81 -2.64 -5.31
CA LEU A 45 8.75 -1.99 -4.01
C LEU A 45 9.27 -2.95 -2.93
N SER A 46 10.15 -2.45 -2.06
CA SER A 46 10.66 -3.23 -0.93
C SER A 46 9.68 -3.14 0.23
N MET A 47 9.31 -4.28 0.80
CA MET A 47 8.45 -4.35 1.99
C MET A 47 9.05 -3.59 3.18
N THR A 48 10.38 -3.60 3.33
CA THR A 48 11.09 -2.84 4.37
C THR A 48 10.91 -1.33 4.17
N HIS A 49 10.98 -0.84 2.94
CA HIS A 49 10.75 0.58 2.65
C HIS A 49 9.29 0.95 2.88
N LEU A 50 8.35 0.09 2.50
CA LEU A 50 6.92 0.33 2.71
C LEU A 50 6.55 0.40 4.19
N LYS A 51 7.14 -0.45 5.05
CA LYS A 51 6.96 -0.36 6.51
C LYS A 51 7.41 0.98 7.07
N LEU A 52 8.62 1.43 6.70
CA LEU A 52 9.14 2.74 7.13
C LEU A 52 8.27 3.90 6.64
N VAL A 53 7.74 3.81 5.43
CA VAL A 53 6.77 4.80 4.89
C VAL A 53 5.46 4.75 5.66
N SER A 54 4.96 3.56 6.02
CA SER A 54 3.75 3.40 6.85
C SER A 54 3.92 4.07 8.22
N ASP A 55 5.07 3.87 8.87
CA ASP A 55 5.40 4.53 10.14
C ASP A 55 5.41 6.07 10.00
N CYS A 56 5.86 6.58 8.86
CA CYS A 56 5.84 8.01 8.59
C CYS A 56 4.41 8.55 8.47
N PHE A 57 3.52 7.82 7.79
CA PHE A 57 2.10 8.16 7.72
C PHE A 57 1.44 8.12 9.09
N TYR A 58 1.73 7.09 9.90
CA TYR A 58 1.19 6.99 11.25
C TYR A 58 1.60 8.18 12.14
N LYS A 59 2.88 8.60 12.06
CA LYS A 59 3.41 9.69 12.88
C LYS A 59 3.02 11.10 12.40
N ASN A 60 2.96 11.32 11.08
CA ASN A 60 2.86 12.68 10.51
C ASN A 60 1.57 12.92 9.72
N GLY A 61 0.81 11.88 9.38
CA GLY A 61 -0.35 11.95 8.49
C GLY A 61 0.00 12.11 6.99
N TYR A 62 1.24 12.46 6.67
CA TYR A 62 1.73 12.61 5.29
C TYR A 62 3.23 12.30 5.22
N ILE A 63 3.73 12.12 3.99
CA ILE A 63 5.17 12.07 3.72
C ILE A 63 5.56 13.18 2.74
N ASN A 64 6.82 13.63 2.80
CA ASN A 64 7.38 14.49 1.78
C ASN A 64 8.84 14.09 1.52
N ARG A 65 9.42 14.63 0.47
CA ARG A 65 10.79 14.26 0.06
C ARG A 65 11.83 14.50 1.16
N SER A 66 11.69 15.58 1.92
CA SER A 66 12.61 15.93 3.01
C SER A 66 12.52 14.96 4.18
N LEU A 67 11.31 14.52 4.53
CA LEU A 67 11.06 13.50 5.55
C LEU A 67 11.68 12.17 5.13
N LEU A 68 11.39 11.71 3.91
CA LEU A 68 11.93 10.46 3.39
C LEU A 68 13.46 10.50 3.28
N LYS A 69 14.06 11.65 2.96
CA LYS A 69 15.51 11.81 2.97
C LYS A 69 16.13 11.58 4.35
N LYS A 70 15.46 11.99 5.43
CA LYS A 70 15.92 11.72 6.80
C LYS A 70 15.73 10.25 7.17
N VAL A 71 14.59 9.66 6.82
CA VAL A 71 14.25 8.27 7.16
C VAL A 71 15.16 7.27 6.43
N PHE A 72 15.52 7.57 5.19
CA PHE A 72 16.34 6.71 4.33
C PHE A 72 17.78 7.21 4.16
N GLN A 73 18.28 8.06 5.05
CA GLN A 73 19.57 8.76 4.89
C GLN A 73 20.75 7.82 4.58
N ASP A 74 20.77 6.63 5.19
CA ASP A 74 21.84 5.64 5.02
C ASP A 74 21.43 4.45 4.11
N MET A 75 20.24 4.50 3.52
CA MET A 75 19.66 3.39 2.74
C MET A 75 19.43 3.74 1.28
N LEU A 76 18.95 4.97 0.99
CA LEU A 76 18.55 5.38 -0.35
C LEU A 76 19.15 6.73 -0.72
N SER A 77 19.75 6.77 -1.91
CA SER A 77 20.12 8.03 -2.56
C SER A 77 18.88 8.89 -2.87
N GLU A 78 19.09 10.20 -3.07
CA GLU A 78 18.00 11.10 -3.47
C GLU A 78 17.30 10.68 -4.78
N LYS A 79 18.02 10.02 -5.68
CA LYS A 79 17.46 9.50 -6.94
C LYS A 79 16.53 8.31 -6.65
N GLN A 80 16.93 7.41 -5.76
CA GLN A 80 16.10 6.28 -5.35
C GLN A 80 14.87 6.72 -4.56
N ILE A 81 14.98 7.76 -3.72
CA ILE A 81 13.82 8.32 -3.01
C ILE A 81 12.79 8.89 -4.00
N ARG A 82 13.23 9.64 -5.02
CA ARG A 82 12.33 10.12 -6.08
C ARG A 82 11.67 8.94 -6.81
N GLY A 83 12.46 7.92 -7.17
CA GLY A 83 11.94 6.70 -7.81
C GLY A 83 10.95 5.94 -6.93
N LEU A 84 11.17 5.87 -5.61
CA LEU A 84 10.27 5.25 -4.65
C LEU A 84 8.93 5.99 -4.61
N ILE A 85 8.94 7.32 -4.52
CA ILE A 85 7.70 8.14 -4.57
C ILE A 85 6.94 7.87 -5.88
N SER A 86 7.61 7.92 -7.03
CA SER A 86 6.96 7.67 -8.33
C SER A 86 6.38 6.26 -8.43
N LYS A 87 7.07 5.24 -7.91
CA LYS A 87 6.56 3.87 -7.88
C LYS A 87 5.33 3.74 -6.97
N MET A 88 5.36 4.35 -5.79
CA MET A 88 4.22 4.33 -4.86
C MET A 88 3.02 5.08 -5.43
N GLU A 89 3.24 6.18 -6.16
CA GLU A 89 2.20 6.93 -6.86
C GLU A 89 1.59 6.09 -8.00
N ASN A 90 2.42 5.47 -8.85
CA ASN A 90 1.97 4.61 -9.94
C ASN A 90 1.25 3.35 -9.44
N ALA A 91 1.65 2.81 -8.29
CA ALA A 91 0.99 1.68 -7.64
C ALA A 91 -0.34 2.09 -6.98
N GLY A 92 -0.67 3.39 -6.93
CA GLY A 92 -1.86 3.93 -6.28
C GLY A 92 -1.81 3.87 -4.76
N ILE A 93 -0.61 3.85 -4.16
CA ILE A 93 -0.41 3.83 -2.70
C ILE A 93 -0.52 5.25 -2.12
N ILE A 94 -0.01 6.23 -2.87
CA ILE A 94 0.05 7.62 -2.45
C ILE A 94 -0.53 8.54 -3.53
N GLN A 95 -0.90 9.74 -3.11
CA GLN A 95 -1.33 10.83 -3.97
C GLN A 95 -0.59 12.09 -3.59
N LYS A 96 -0.23 12.91 -4.58
CA LYS A 96 0.36 14.22 -4.31
C LYS A 96 -0.74 15.18 -3.88
N ASP A 97 -0.54 15.79 -2.72
CA ASP A 97 -1.35 16.87 -2.18
C ASP A 97 -0.50 18.16 -2.13
N GLY A 98 -0.91 19.16 -2.91
CA GLY A 98 -0.23 20.45 -3.04
C GLY A 98 0.87 20.52 -4.12
N ALA A 99 1.34 21.75 -4.39
CA ALA A 99 2.28 22.06 -5.47
C ALA A 99 3.61 22.63 -4.96
N GLY A 100 4.70 22.33 -5.69
CA GLY A 100 6.02 22.92 -5.50
C GLY A 100 6.73 22.45 -4.22
N LYS A 101 7.33 23.39 -3.47
CA LYS A 101 8.12 23.09 -2.25
C LYS A 101 7.32 22.46 -1.10
N TYR A 102 5.99 22.54 -1.16
CA TYR A 102 5.09 22.02 -0.14
C TYR A 102 4.33 20.78 -0.60
N THR A 103 4.72 20.15 -1.71
CA THR A 103 4.08 18.91 -2.15
C THR A 103 4.24 17.84 -1.06
N ARG A 104 3.11 17.50 -0.46
CA ARG A 104 2.94 16.36 0.45
C ARG A 104 2.48 15.19 -0.38
N CYS A 105 2.81 13.99 0.07
CA CYS A 105 2.22 12.77 -0.43
C CYS A 105 1.35 12.24 0.70
N VAL A 106 0.06 12.10 0.44
CA VAL A 106 -0.91 11.50 1.35
C VAL A 106 -1.20 10.08 0.90
N LYS A 107 -1.73 9.24 1.79
CA LYS A 107 -2.15 7.90 1.42
C LYS A 107 -3.33 7.99 0.46
N ALA A 108 -3.32 7.18 -0.60
CA ALA A 108 -4.46 7.12 -1.50
C ALA A 108 -5.69 6.57 -0.74
N PRO A 109 -6.90 7.14 -0.94
CA PRO A 109 -8.12 6.66 -0.31
C PRO A 109 -8.40 5.19 -0.62
N ASP A 110 -8.06 4.77 -1.84
CA ASP A 110 -8.31 3.42 -2.35
C ASP A 110 -7.22 2.42 -1.93
N PHE A 111 -6.16 2.86 -1.24
CA PHE A 111 -5.11 1.96 -0.76
C PHE A 111 -5.39 1.52 0.69
N PRO A 112 -5.53 0.21 0.95
CA PRO A 112 -5.83 -0.29 2.28
C PRO A 112 -4.71 0.03 3.28
N SER A 113 -5.06 0.23 4.56
CA SER A 113 -4.05 0.43 5.60
C SER A 113 -3.41 -0.91 5.90
N ILE A 114 -2.12 -1.03 5.59
CA ILE A 114 -1.32 -2.18 6.01
C ILE A 114 -0.96 -1.91 7.48
N VAL A 115 -1.79 -2.43 8.38
CA VAL A 115 -1.54 -2.44 9.84
C VAL A 115 -0.78 -3.70 10.19
#